data_AF-A0A914FGK1-F1
#
_entry.id   AF-A0A914FGK1-F1
#
_cell.length_a   1.000
_cell.length_b   1.000
_cell.length_c   1.000
_cell.angle_alpha   90.00
_cell.angle_beta   90.00
_cell.angle_gamma   90.00
#
_symmetry.space_group_name_H-M   'P 1'
#
loop_
_entity.id
_entity.type
_entity.pdbx_description
1 polymer ?
#
loop_
_entity_poly.entity_id
_entity_poly.type
_entity_poly.pdbx_seq_one_letter_code
_entity_poly.pdbx_strand_id
1 'polypeptide(L)'
;MPGFNKERLQANIIALSESKNWLVAKLEWELDFIYRAPAAETCLCGHSPIIELCVLINTKNDAKTVVGNVCVKKFMDLCEPSKIFRSFNSIEKNVKKSLNIAAIKYAFKKGWLTEWEYGFLTNTKGKSFKRLSEKQQFKREQVNSIIVHQIKMAKRPLNL
;
A
#
# COMPACT_ATOMS: atom_id res chain seq x y z
N MET A 1 -13.37 12.87 19.38
CA MET A 1 -12.31 12.50 18.41
C MET A 1 -12.81 12.80 17.02
N PRO A 2 -12.06 13.50 16.15
CA PRO A 2 -12.53 13.79 14.80
C PRO A 2 -12.64 12.48 14.01
N GLY A 3 -13.88 12.10 13.71
CA GLY A 3 -14.23 10.93 12.91
C GLY A 3 -13.91 11.14 11.43
N PHE A 4 -14.13 10.11 10.64
CA PHE A 4 -14.02 10.21 9.19
C PHE A 4 -15.04 11.25 8.66
N ASN A 5 -14.61 12.19 7.81
CA ASN A 5 -15.52 13.09 7.10
C ASN A 5 -15.40 12.89 5.58
N LYS A 6 -16.43 12.25 4.99
CA LYS A 6 -16.47 11.94 3.56
C LYS A 6 -16.51 13.20 2.70
N GLU A 7 -17.37 14.15 3.05
CA GLU A 7 -17.56 15.40 2.28
C GLU A 7 -16.26 16.20 2.24
N ARG A 8 -15.57 16.31 3.39
CA ARG A 8 -14.25 16.95 3.46
C ARG A 8 -13.24 16.25 2.57
N LEU A 9 -13.20 14.91 2.58
CA LEU A 9 -12.30 14.18 1.69
C LEU A 9 -12.61 14.45 0.22
N GLN A 10 -13.89 14.35 -0.16
CA GLN A 10 -14.34 14.58 -1.54
C GLN A 10 -13.99 15.99 -2.01
N ALA A 11 -14.27 17.01 -1.19
CA ALA A 11 -13.94 18.40 -1.52
C ALA A 11 -12.43 18.61 -1.74
N ASN A 12 -11.58 18.05 -0.86
CA ASN A 12 -10.13 18.16 -1.01
C ASN A 12 -9.60 17.41 -2.24
N ILE A 13 -10.12 16.21 -2.53
CA ILE A 13 -9.74 15.45 -3.73
C ILE A 13 -10.19 16.19 -4.99
N ILE A 14 -11.42 16.70 -5.05
CA ILE A 14 -11.94 17.47 -6.19
C ILE A 14 -11.13 18.76 -6.41
N ALA A 15 -10.68 19.43 -5.34
CA ALA A 15 -9.84 20.61 -5.45
C ALA A 15 -8.51 20.30 -6.16
N LEU A 16 -7.96 19.10 -5.96
CA LEU A 16 -6.72 18.62 -6.58
C LEU A 16 -6.94 17.89 -7.92
N SER A 17 -8.20 17.66 -8.32
CA SER A 17 -8.56 16.95 -9.55
C SER A 17 -8.84 17.91 -10.69
N GLU A 18 -8.71 17.42 -11.93
CA GLU A 18 -9.14 18.16 -13.11
C GLU A 18 -10.67 18.28 -13.13
N SER A 19 -11.37 17.16 -12.93
CA SER A 19 -12.83 17.16 -12.86
C SER A 19 -13.36 17.74 -11.56
N LYS A 20 -14.48 18.48 -11.66
CA LYS A 20 -15.26 18.97 -10.51
C LYS A 20 -16.39 18.04 -10.10
N ASN A 21 -16.63 16.97 -10.86
CA ASN A 21 -17.60 15.93 -10.53
C ASN A 21 -16.90 14.80 -9.76
N TRP A 22 -17.34 14.50 -8.54
CA TRP A 22 -16.76 13.45 -7.69
C TRP A 22 -16.61 12.09 -8.39
N LEU A 23 -17.63 11.65 -9.15
CA LEU A 23 -17.64 10.33 -9.77
C LEU A 23 -16.56 10.19 -10.84
N VAL A 24 -16.22 11.28 -11.50
CA VAL A 24 -15.16 11.35 -12.50
C VAL A 24 -13.81 11.60 -11.83
N ALA A 25 -13.75 12.60 -10.94
CA ALA A 25 -12.55 12.99 -10.21
C ALA A 25 -11.90 11.79 -9.52
N LYS A 26 -12.67 10.94 -8.83
CA LYS A 26 -12.12 9.77 -8.12
C LYS A 26 -11.41 8.76 -9.04
N LEU A 27 -11.78 8.70 -10.32
CA LEU A 27 -11.19 7.79 -11.31
C LEU A 27 -9.84 8.30 -11.85
N GLU A 28 -9.52 9.57 -11.60
CA GLU A 28 -8.23 10.16 -11.98
C GLU A 28 -7.10 9.66 -11.06
N TRP A 29 -7.42 9.17 -9.86
CA TRP A 29 -6.45 8.86 -8.82
C TRP A 29 -6.09 7.38 -8.75
N GLU A 30 -4.80 7.12 -8.68
CA GLU A 30 -4.24 5.79 -8.47
C GLU A 30 -3.33 5.73 -7.24
N LEU A 31 -3.10 4.51 -6.74
CA LEU A 31 -2.13 4.29 -5.67
C LEU A 31 -0.70 4.39 -6.21
N ASP A 32 0.04 5.41 -5.80
CA ASP A 32 1.46 5.55 -6.11
C ASP A 32 2.32 4.77 -5.10
N PHE A 33 2.15 5.06 -3.82
CA PHE A 33 3.04 4.56 -2.77
C PHE A 33 2.29 4.35 -1.46
N ILE A 34 2.78 3.42 -0.63
CA ILE A 34 2.31 3.25 0.75
C ILE A 34 3.49 3.32 1.70
N TYR A 35 3.25 3.87 2.89
CA TYR A 35 4.24 3.88 3.96
C TYR A 35 3.57 3.91 5.33
N ARG A 36 4.40 3.70 6.36
CA ARG A 36 4.00 3.93 7.74
C ARG A 36 4.65 5.19 8.29
N ALA A 37 3.83 6.04 8.88
CA ALA A 37 4.32 7.23 9.55
C ALA A 37 5.09 6.86 10.82
N PRO A 38 6.20 7.56 11.12
CA PRO A 38 6.90 7.39 12.40
C PRO A 38 6.08 7.96 13.58
N ALA A 39 5.17 8.90 13.32
CA ALA A 39 4.26 9.49 14.30
C ALA A 39 2.84 9.57 13.71
N ALA A 40 1.82 9.64 14.58
CA ALA A 40 0.44 9.74 14.12
C ALA A 40 0.21 11.00 13.26
N GLU A 41 -0.31 10.81 12.05
CA GLU A 41 -0.70 11.88 11.15
C GLU A 41 -2.23 12.05 11.14
N THR A 42 -2.70 13.12 10.46
CA THR A 42 -4.12 13.39 10.24
C THR A 42 -4.43 13.27 8.75
N CYS A 43 -5.45 12.48 8.40
CA CYS A 43 -5.91 12.34 7.03
C CYS A 43 -6.53 13.63 6.49
N LEU A 44 -6.58 13.81 5.17
CA LEU A 44 -7.36 14.88 4.51
C LEU A 44 -8.83 14.93 4.95
N CYS A 45 -9.42 13.78 5.29
CA CYS A 45 -10.79 13.71 5.80
C CYS A 45 -10.93 14.21 7.26
N GLY A 46 -9.83 14.60 7.92
CA GLY A 46 -9.79 14.97 9.33
C GLY A 46 -9.63 13.81 10.31
N HIS A 47 -9.65 12.55 9.83
CA HIS A 47 -9.46 11.39 10.70
C HIS A 47 -8.04 11.32 11.26
N SER A 48 -7.95 11.19 12.58
CA SER A 48 -6.71 11.10 13.35
C SER A 48 -6.96 10.23 14.60
N PRO A 49 -5.97 9.47 15.09
CA PRO A 49 -4.63 9.27 14.55
C PRO A 49 -4.58 8.25 13.40
N ILE A 50 -3.74 8.48 12.38
CA ILE A 50 -3.43 7.48 11.35
C ILE A 50 -1.92 7.25 11.22
N ILE A 51 -1.53 5.98 11.02
CA ILE A 51 -0.13 5.58 10.80
C ILE A 51 0.07 4.85 9.46
N GLU A 52 -0.99 4.28 8.87
CA GLU A 52 -0.94 3.64 7.55
C GLU A 52 -1.40 4.62 6.48
N LEU A 53 -0.45 5.15 5.71
CA LEU A 53 -0.67 6.22 4.75
C LEU A 53 -0.50 5.69 3.32
N CYS A 54 -1.36 6.19 2.45
CA CYS A 54 -1.35 5.95 1.02
C CYS A 54 -1.11 7.29 0.31
N VAL A 55 -0.10 7.32 -0.53
CA VAL A 55 0.15 8.37 -1.51
C VAL A 55 -0.65 8.03 -2.75
N LEU A 56 -1.55 8.93 -3.12
CA LEU A 56 -2.28 8.88 -4.37
C LEU A 56 -1.65 9.84 -5.37
N ILE A 57 -1.64 9.45 -6.65
CA ILE A 57 -1.26 10.30 -7.77
C ILE A 57 -2.44 10.43 -8.71
N ASN A 58 -2.69 11.65 -9.18
CA ASN A 58 -3.63 11.92 -10.24
C ASN A 58 -2.94 11.68 -11.59
N THR A 59 -3.50 10.79 -12.39
CA THR A 59 -2.96 10.36 -13.69
C THR A 59 -3.17 11.37 -14.82
N LYS A 60 -3.91 12.45 -14.57
CA LYS A 60 -4.20 13.51 -15.54
C LYS A 60 -3.27 14.71 -15.39
N ASN A 61 -3.00 15.11 -14.15
CA ASN A 61 -2.24 16.33 -13.84
C ASN A 61 -1.01 16.10 -12.94
N ASP A 62 -0.65 14.85 -12.66
CA ASP A 62 0.46 14.43 -11.79
C ASP A 62 0.41 14.95 -10.34
N ALA A 63 -0.71 15.55 -9.92
CA ALA A 63 -0.89 15.99 -8.55
C ALA A 63 -0.84 14.81 -7.59
N LYS A 64 -0.21 15.01 -6.42
CA LYS A 64 -0.09 13.98 -5.40
C LYS A 64 -0.78 14.39 -4.12
N THR A 65 -1.27 13.40 -3.39
CA THR A 65 -1.88 13.63 -2.08
C THR A 65 -1.72 12.43 -1.16
N VAL A 66 -1.90 12.65 0.15
CA VAL A 66 -1.75 11.61 1.16
C VAL A 66 -3.04 11.42 1.93
N VAL A 67 -3.47 10.17 2.03
CA VAL A 67 -4.69 9.77 2.73
C VAL A 67 -4.47 8.50 3.54
N GLY A 68 -5.24 8.31 4.61
CA GLY A 68 -5.16 7.07 5.39
C GLY A 68 -5.72 5.87 4.63
N ASN A 69 -5.14 4.69 4.83
CA ASN A 69 -5.57 3.42 4.24
C ASN A 69 -7.09 3.16 4.34
N VAL A 70 -7.68 3.49 5.50
CA VAL A 70 -9.14 3.36 5.72
C VAL A 70 -9.94 4.24 4.76
N CYS A 71 -9.48 5.45 4.45
CA CYS A 71 -10.19 6.37 3.57
C CYS A 71 -10.09 5.94 2.11
N VAL A 72 -8.94 5.42 1.70
CA VAL A 72 -8.74 4.85 0.36
C VAL A 72 -9.71 3.69 0.12
N LYS A 73 -9.83 2.79 1.10
CA LYS A 73 -10.76 1.66 1.02
C LYS A 73 -12.23 2.08 1.01
N LYS A 74 -12.61 3.07 1.83
CA LYS A 74 -14.01 3.45 2.02
C LYS A 74 -14.55 4.38 0.94
N PHE A 75 -13.70 5.22 0.34
CA PHE A 75 -14.17 6.33 -0.49
C PHE A 75 -13.60 6.34 -1.91
N MET A 76 -12.40 5.76 -2.11
CA MET A 76 -11.79 5.68 -3.45
C MET A 76 -12.05 4.34 -4.15
N ASP A 77 -12.79 3.42 -3.51
CA ASP A 77 -13.05 2.04 -3.98
C ASP A 77 -11.75 1.22 -4.24
N LEU A 78 -10.62 1.69 -3.71
CA LEU A 78 -9.31 1.07 -3.86
C LEU A 78 -9.06 0.09 -2.70
N CYS A 79 -9.29 -1.20 -2.95
CA CYS A 79 -9.11 -2.25 -1.95
C CYS A 79 -7.67 -2.79 -1.83
N GLU A 80 -6.83 -2.56 -2.84
CA GLU A 80 -5.47 -3.11 -2.91
C GLU A 80 -4.54 -2.66 -1.77
N PRO A 81 -4.49 -1.38 -1.35
CA PRO A 81 -3.62 -0.93 -0.25
C PRO A 81 -3.86 -1.72 1.05
N SER A 82 -5.12 -1.93 1.41
CA SER A 82 -5.48 -2.70 2.61
C SER A 82 -4.99 -4.15 2.55
N LYS A 83 -5.02 -4.78 1.37
CA LYS A 83 -4.46 -6.12 1.18
C LYS A 83 -2.94 -6.10 1.32
N ILE A 84 -2.28 -5.08 0.78
CA ILE A 84 -0.82 -4.93 0.86
C ILE A 84 -0.39 -4.79 2.33
N PHE A 85 -0.97 -3.83 3.07
CA PHE A 85 -0.69 -3.64 4.50
C PHE A 85 -0.91 -4.91 5.31
N ARG A 86 -2.03 -5.62 5.11
CA ARG A 86 -2.29 -6.89 5.81
C ARG A 86 -1.21 -7.94 5.55
N SER A 87 -0.72 -8.03 4.30
CA SER A 87 0.32 -8.97 3.92
C SER A 87 1.66 -8.62 4.57
N PHE A 88 2.02 -7.34 4.53
CA PHE A 88 3.24 -6.80 5.13
C PHE A 88 3.25 -7.00 6.64
N ASN A 89 2.17 -6.66 7.33
CA ASN A 89 1.99 -6.89 8.76
C ASN A 89 2.13 -8.38 9.14
N SER A 90 1.76 -9.27 8.22
CA SER A 90 1.85 -10.71 8.44
C SER A 90 3.31 -11.19 8.38
N ILE A 91 4.10 -10.71 7.41
CA ILE A 91 5.51 -11.10 7.26
C ILE A 91 6.43 -10.38 8.23
N GLU A 92 6.10 -9.15 8.66
CA GLU A 92 6.80 -8.45 9.75
C GLU A 92 6.76 -9.25 11.05
N LYS A 93 5.62 -9.89 11.34
CA LYS A 93 5.44 -10.75 12.52
C LYS A 93 6.03 -12.14 12.33
N ASN A 94 6.02 -12.65 11.09
CA ASN A 94 6.53 -13.98 10.77
C ASN A 94 6.95 -14.06 9.29
N VAL A 95 8.25 -14.00 9.05
CA VAL A 95 8.87 -14.02 7.72
C VAL A 95 8.63 -15.31 6.93
N LYS A 96 8.06 -16.36 7.53
CA LYS A 96 7.70 -17.62 6.86
C LYS A 96 6.37 -17.56 6.12
N LYS A 97 5.55 -16.54 6.38
CA LYS A 97 4.20 -16.43 5.79
C LYS A 97 4.25 -16.17 4.28
N SER A 98 3.26 -16.71 3.57
CA SER A 98 3.03 -16.39 2.16
C SER A 98 2.47 -14.96 2.04
N LEU A 99 3.00 -14.20 1.09
CA LEU A 99 2.41 -12.94 0.68
C LEU A 99 1.17 -13.16 -0.20
N ASN A 100 0.27 -12.18 -0.23
CA ASN A 100 -0.80 -12.12 -1.23
C ASN A 100 -0.31 -11.48 -2.53
N ILE A 101 -1.07 -11.66 -3.61
CA ILE A 101 -0.66 -11.20 -4.94
C ILE A 101 -0.52 -9.69 -5.06
N ALA A 102 -1.34 -8.92 -4.33
CA ALA A 102 -1.28 -7.45 -4.33
C ALA A 102 0.07 -6.97 -3.78
N ALA A 103 0.50 -7.55 -2.66
CA ALA A 103 1.78 -7.26 -2.03
C ALA A 103 2.98 -7.67 -2.89
N ILE A 104 2.89 -8.85 -3.54
CA ILE A 104 3.95 -9.33 -4.46
C ILE A 104 4.09 -8.37 -5.65
N LYS A 105 2.97 -8.00 -6.30
CA LYS A 105 2.96 -7.02 -7.41
C LYS A 105 3.49 -5.66 -6.99
N TYR A 106 3.09 -5.19 -5.80
CA TYR A 106 3.58 -3.91 -5.27
C TYR A 106 5.10 -3.93 -5.05
N ALA A 107 5.62 -4.96 -4.37
CA ALA A 107 7.06 -5.09 -4.11
C ALA A 107 7.86 -5.15 -5.41
N PHE A 108 7.35 -5.84 -6.44
CA PHE A 108 7.97 -5.87 -7.77
C PHE A 108 7.93 -4.50 -8.47
N LYS A 109 6.79 -3.80 -8.49
CA LYS A 109 6.67 -2.44 -9.06
C LYS A 109 7.63 -1.45 -8.39
N LYS A 110 7.95 -1.65 -7.11
CA LYS A 110 8.92 -0.83 -6.36
C LYS A 110 10.38 -1.27 -6.53
N GLY A 111 10.65 -2.30 -7.34
CA GLY A 111 12.00 -2.81 -7.60
C GLY A 111 12.61 -3.57 -6.42
N TRP A 112 11.80 -4.01 -5.45
CA TRP A 112 12.28 -4.78 -4.28
C TRP A 112 12.48 -6.26 -4.59
N LEU A 113 11.95 -6.71 -5.73
CA LEU A 113 12.01 -8.08 -6.19
C LEU A 113 12.60 -8.11 -7.60
N THR A 114 13.44 -9.10 -7.84
CA THR A 114 13.80 -9.52 -9.20
C THR A 114 12.63 -10.22 -9.88
N GLU A 115 12.68 -10.36 -11.20
CA GLU A 115 11.68 -11.10 -11.97
C GLU A 115 11.57 -12.56 -11.51
N TRP A 116 12.71 -13.19 -11.21
CA TRP A 116 12.74 -14.55 -10.69
C TRP A 116 12.04 -14.66 -9.31
N GLU A 117 12.30 -13.73 -8.40
CA GLU A 117 11.66 -13.72 -7.07
C GLU A 117 10.17 -13.44 -7.16
N TYR A 118 9.76 -12.56 -8.07
CA TYR A 118 8.35 -12.32 -8.40
C TYR A 118 7.66 -13.61 -8.87
N GLY A 119 8.28 -14.32 -9.82
CA GLY A 119 7.79 -15.61 -10.31
C GLY A 119 7.73 -16.65 -9.19
N PHE A 120 8.78 -16.77 -8.38
CA PHE A 120 8.86 -17.69 -7.26
C PHE A 120 7.75 -17.46 -6.21
N LEU A 121 7.55 -16.21 -5.79
CA LEU A 121 6.51 -15.87 -4.82
C LEU A 121 5.10 -16.07 -5.39
N THR A 122 4.90 -15.78 -6.67
CA THR A 122 3.62 -16.01 -7.36
C THR A 122 3.30 -17.50 -7.47
N ASN A 123 4.28 -18.31 -7.87
CA ASN A 123 4.15 -19.77 -8.04
C ASN A 123 4.00 -20.53 -6.71
N THR A 124 4.53 -19.98 -5.62
CA THR A 124 4.43 -20.58 -4.29
C THR A 124 3.36 -19.94 -3.40
N LYS A 125 2.61 -18.97 -3.93
CA LYS A 125 1.51 -18.29 -3.23
C LYS A 125 0.50 -19.30 -2.69
N GLY A 126 0.14 -19.17 -1.42
CA GLY A 126 -0.84 -20.05 -0.76
C GLY A 126 -0.29 -21.42 -0.37
N LYS A 127 0.92 -21.80 -0.82
CA LYS A 127 1.59 -23.00 -0.31
C LYS A 127 2.04 -22.75 1.13
N SER A 128 1.57 -23.62 2.03
CA SER A 128 2.05 -23.65 3.42
C SER A 128 3.56 -23.83 3.48
N PHE A 129 4.22 -23.18 4.43
CA PHE A 129 5.67 -23.18 4.56
C PHE A 129 6.26 -24.60 4.64
N LYS A 130 5.60 -25.50 5.39
CA LYS A 130 6.02 -26.91 5.56
C LYS A 130 5.94 -27.74 4.27
N ARG A 131 5.18 -27.29 3.26
CA ARG A 131 5.02 -27.97 1.97
C ARG A 131 6.06 -27.53 0.95
N LEU A 132 6.91 -26.56 1.30
CA LEU A 132 8.03 -26.14 0.48
C LEU A 132 9.24 -27.01 0.79
N SER A 133 10.07 -27.26 -0.23
CA SER A 133 11.42 -27.82 0.01
C SER A 133 12.26 -26.86 0.85
N GLU A 134 13.28 -27.37 1.52
CA GLU A 134 14.17 -26.56 2.38
C GLU A 134 14.77 -25.38 1.63
N LYS A 135 15.21 -25.58 0.37
CA LYS A 135 15.72 -24.50 -0.49
C LYS A 135 14.67 -23.41 -0.75
N GLN A 136 13.40 -23.80 -0.96
CA GLN A 136 12.30 -22.85 -1.17
C GLN A 136 11.90 -22.15 0.13
N GLN A 137 11.96 -22.84 1.27
CA GLN A 137 11.73 -22.25 2.59
C GLN A 137 12.75 -21.14 2.86
N PHE A 138 14.04 -21.47 2.73
CA PHE A 138 15.14 -20.52 2.89
C PHE A 138 14.97 -19.32 1.96
N LYS A 139 14.68 -19.56 0.67
CA LYS A 139 14.50 -18.48 -0.29
C LYS A 139 13.31 -17.59 0.07
N ARG A 140 12.18 -18.15 0.51
CA ARG A 140 11.03 -17.36 0.95
C ARG A 140 11.38 -16.46 2.13
N GLU A 141 12.06 -16.99 3.13
CA GLU A 141 12.47 -16.19 4.30
C GLU A 141 13.44 -15.08 3.90
N GLN A 142 14.41 -15.38 3.04
CA GLN A 142 15.34 -14.39 2.49
C GLN A 142 14.60 -13.24 1.80
N VAL A 143 13.73 -13.56 0.84
CA VAL A 143 12.98 -12.56 0.06
C VAL A 143 12.03 -11.76 0.97
N ASN A 144 11.31 -12.42 1.87
CA ASN A 144 10.42 -11.73 2.80
C ASN A 144 11.19 -10.80 3.75
N SER A 145 12.41 -11.17 4.17
CA SER A 145 13.25 -10.31 5.02
C SER A 145 13.70 -9.06 4.29
N ILE A 146 14.04 -9.17 2.99
CA ILE A 146 14.34 -8.01 2.13
C ILE A 146 13.12 -7.08 2.06
N ILE A 147 11.93 -7.63 1.80
CA ILE A 147 10.69 -6.84 1.75
C ILE A 147 10.43 -6.14 3.09
N VAL A 148 10.56 -6.82 4.23
CA VAL A 148 10.40 -6.23 5.56
C VAL A 148 11.38 -5.07 5.78
N HIS A 149 12.64 -5.23 5.38
CA HIS A 149 13.63 -4.16 5.46
C HIS A 149 13.20 -2.94 4.61
N GLN A 150 12.78 -3.16 3.36
CA GLN A 150 12.32 -2.08 2.48
C GLN A 150 11.09 -1.35 3.03
N ILE A 151 10.13 -2.07 3.62
CA ILE A 151 8.96 -1.46 4.28
C ILE A 151 9.37 -0.55 5.44
N LYS A 152 10.34 -0.97 6.26
CA LYS A 152 10.84 -0.16 7.38
C LYS A 152 11.61 1.07 6.92
N MET A 153 12.27 0.98 5.76
CA MET A 153 12.99 2.11 5.16
C MET A 153 12.08 3.05 4.35
N ALA A 154 10.88 2.60 3.98
CA ALA A 154 9.89 3.40 3.26
C ALA A 154 9.44 4.60 4.12
N LYS A 155 9.88 5.80 3.73
CA LYS A 155 9.47 7.07 4.33
C LYS A 155 8.55 7.83 3.38
N ARG A 156 7.86 8.85 3.90
CA ARG A 156 7.13 9.82 3.09
C ARG A 156 8.05 10.34 1.96
N PRO A 157 7.63 10.25 0.68
CA PRO A 157 8.38 10.85 -0.41
C PRO A 157 8.64 12.35 -0.17
N LEU A 158 9.87 12.82 -0.45
CA LEU A 158 10.28 14.22 -0.21
C LEU A 158 9.54 15.24 -1.09
N ASN A 159 8.93 14.79 -2.19
CA ASN A 159 8.27 15.63 -3.19
C ASN A 159 6.72 15.60 -3.03
N LEU A 160 6.22 15.67 -1.79
CA LEU A 160 4.79 15.65 -1.44
C LEU A 160 4.33 16.88 -0.67
#